data_AF-A0A2N1KIF0-F1
#
_entry.id   AF-A0A2N1KIF0-F1
#
_cell.length_a   1.000
_cell.length_b   1.000
_cell.length_c   1.000
_cell.angle_alpha   90.00
_cell.angle_beta   90.00
_cell.angle_gamma   90.00
#
_symmetry.space_group_name_H-M   'P 1'
#
loop_
_entity.id
_entity.type
_entity.pdbx_description
1 polymer ?
#
loop_
_entity_poly.entity_id
_entity_poly.type
_entity_poly.pdbx_seq_one_letter_code
_entity_poly.pdbx_strand_id
1 'polypeptide(L)'
;MKKYLFLLLIGSLVTSCKLDNYDPPASELKGRIVYKGEPIGVEYNNVTFELWEPGWGKKGSINVNVDQDGSYATQLFDGNYKLIIPSYQGPFKSIPNAETKSDTIPVQLRGSRTMDIEVLPYYMIRNATFTGGEKKVSTQFSIEKIITDASAKNIEEVALYISKTSFVDVRTNIASQVIKGADLKTMNRIQMQVTVPTITPAQNFVFARVKLKVSGVEDPIFSAIQKVTY
;
A
#
# COMPACT_ATOMS: atom_id res chain seq x y z
N MET A 1 58.13 38.74 -6.90
CA MET A 1 57.60 37.40 -6.54
C MET A 1 56.32 37.46 -5.69
N LYS A 2 56.26 38.24 -4.59
CA LYS A 2 55.03 38.40 -3.76
C LYS A 2 53.77 38.92 -4.50
N LYS A 3 53.90 39.79 -5.51
CA LYS A 3 52.75 40.34 -6.27
C LYS A 3 52.07 39.32 -7.19
N TYR A 4 52.80 38.35 -7.73
CA TYR A 4 52.25 37.32 -8.61
C TYR A 4 51.52 36.21 -7.83
N LEU A 5 51.93 35.96 -6.59
CA LEU A 5 51.26 35.01 -5.69
C LEU A 5 49.86 35.50 -5.27
N PHE A 6 49.68 36.82 -5.14
CA PHE A 6 48.40 37.43 -4.77
C PHE A 6 47.38 37.41 -5.93
N LEU A 7 47.85 37.56 -7.18
CA LEU A 7 46.99 37.41 -8.36
C LEU A 7 46.54 35.96 -8.58
N LEU A 8 47.38 34.98 -8.26
CA LEU A 8 47.04 33.56 -8.38
C LEU A 8 46.01 33.11 -7.33
N LEU A 9 46.03 33.73 -6.14
CA LEU A 9 45.08 33.48 -5.05
C LEU A 9 43.69 34.11 -5.29
N ILE A 10 43.63 35.23 -6.02
CA ILE A 10 42.36 35.87 -6.42
C ILE A 10 41.73 35.13 -7.61
N GLY A 11 42.54 34.58 -8.51
CA GLY A 11 42.05 33.78 -9.65
C GLY A 11 41.38 32.46 -9.26
N SER A 12 41.78 31.83 -8.15
CA SER A 12 41.15 30.59 -7.66
C SER A 12 39.82 30.81 -6.91
N LEU A 13 39.52 32.04 -6.49
CA LEU A 13 38.24 32.39 -5.83
C LEU A 13 37.10 32.63 -6.82
N VAL A 14 37.40 32.87 -8.10
CA VAL A 14 36.40 33.06 -9.17
C VAL A 14 36.16 31.81 -10.02
N THR A 15 36.85 30.70 -9.72
CA THR A 15 36.61 29.39 -10.34
C THR A 15 35.82 28.46 -9.42
N SER A 16 35.03 28.97 -8.47
CA SER A 16 34.03 28.12 -7.81
C SER A 16 33.02 27.73 -8.89
N CYS A 17 33.26 26.57 -9.50
CA CYS A 17 32.34 25.90 -10.40
C CYS A 17 30.93 26.03 -9.82
N LYS A 18 29.98 26.46 -10.66
CA LYS A 18 28.55 26.35 -10.35
C LYS A 18 28.35 24.98 -9.72
N LEU A 19 27.89 24.99 -8.47
CA LEU A 19 27.50 23.78 -7.77
C LEU A 19 26.57 23.01 -8.72
N ASP A 20 26.89 21.75 -8.96
CA ASP A 20 26.13 20.79 -9.76
C ASP A 20 24.79 20.47 -9.08
N ASN A 21 23.94 21.49 -8.95
CA ASN A 21 22.61 21.36 -8.40
C ASN A 21 21.65 21.27 -9.57
N TYR A 22 21.42 20.03 -10.01
CA TYR A 22 20.12 19.72 -10.59
C TYR A 22 19.06 20.04 -9.53
N ASP A 23 18.01 20.75 -9.92
CA ASP A 23 16.88 20.98 -9.01
C ASP A 23 16.32 19.64 -8.53
N PRO A 24 15.88 19.52 -7.27
CA PRO A 24 15.28 18.28 -6.78
C PRO A 24 13.97 17.98 -7.54
N PRO A 25 13.54 16.70 -7.56
CA PRO A 25 12.25 16.35 -8.13
C PRO A 25 11.13 17.11 -7.40
N ALA A 26 10.25 17.77 -8.16
CA ALA A 26 9.17 18.61 -7.62
C ALA A 26 7.76 18.10 -7.98
N SER A 27 7.64 17.19 -8.95
CA SER A 27 6.36 16.68 -9.40
C SER A 27 5.92 15.50 -8.55
N GLU A 28 4.70 15.55 -8.04
CA GLU A 28 4.14 14.48 -7.21
C GLU A 28 3.24 13.58 -8.06
N LEU A 29 3.54 12.28 -8.10
CA LEU A 29 2.59 11.27 -8.55
C LEU A 29 1.92 10.65 -7.32
N LYS A 30 0.60 10.77 -7.24
CA LYS A 30 -0.18 10.20 -6.14
C LYS A 30 -1.49 9.57 -6.61
N GLY A 31 -2.09 8.75 -5.78
CA GLY A 31 -3.38 8.15 -6.05
C GLY A 31 -3.64 6.98 -5.12
N ARG A 32 -4.48 6.05 -5.57
CA ARG A 32 -4.83 4.84 -4.82
C ARG A 32 -4.78 3.62 -5.72
N ILE A 33 -4.46 2.46 -5.14
CA ILE A 33 -4.76 1.17 -5.74
C ILE A 33 -6.24 0.87 -5.50
N VAL A 34 -6.99 0.65 -6.58
CA VAL A 34 -8.44 0.54 -6.53
C VAL A 34 -8.97 -0.68 -7.30
N TYR A 35 -10.15 -1.13 -6.92
CA TYR A 35 -10.99 -2.01 -7.73
C TYR A 35 -12.35 -1.34 -7.93
N LYS A 36 -12.68 -0.99 -9.17
CA LYS A 36 -13.90 -0.24 -9.53
C LYS A 36 -14.05 1.05 -8.71
N GLY A 37 -12.95 1.78 -8.55
CA GLY A 37 -12.87 3.02 -7.77
C GLY A 37 -12.85 2.87 -6.25
N GLU A 38 -13.02 1.67 -5.70
CA GLU A 38 -12.89 1.42 -4.26
C GLU A 38 -11.44 1.09 -3.89
N PRO A 39 -10.84 1.80 -2.92
CA PRO A 39 -9.46 1.55 -2.52
C PRO A 39 -9.28 0.17 -1.87
N ILE A 40 -8.16 -0.46 -2.16
CA ILE A 40 -7.79 -1.77 -1.62
C ILE A 40 -6.92 -1.59 -0.39
N GLY A 41 -7.44 -2.00 0.76
CA GLY A 41 -6.66 -2.01 2.00
C GLY A 41 -5.57 -3.09 1.97
N VAL A 42 -4.34 -2.69 2.28
CA VAL A 42 -3.16 -3.56 2.32
C VAL A 42 -2.45 -3.48 3.67
N GLU A 43 -1.46 -4.34 3.87
CA GLU A 43 -0.58 -4.31 5.03
C GLU A 43 0.39 -3.11 4.93
N TYR A 44 0.66 -2.48 6.07
CA TYR A 44 1.59 -1.35 6.14
C TYR A 44 2.98 -1.75 5.62
N ASN A 45 3.53 -0.95 4.71
CA ASN A 45 4.88 -1.13 4.14
C ASN A 45 5.16 -2.52 3.54
N ASN A 46 4.14 -3.23 3.04
CA ASN A 46 4.35 -4.55 2.42
C ASN A 46 4.11 -4.57 0.91
N VAL A 47 3.17 -3.75 0.43
CA VAL A 47 2.80 -3.70 -0.99
C VAL A 47 3.47 -2.52 -1.67
N THR A 48 4.09 -2.80 -2.81
CA THR A 48 4.83 -1.83 -3.62
C THR A 48 4.52 -2.00 -5.10
N PHE A 49 4.80 -0.97 -5.87
CA PHE A 49 4.91 -1.05 -7.32
C PHE A 49 6.16 -0.31 -7.80
N GLU A 50 6.53 -0.56 -9.04
CA GLU A 50 7.77 -0.06 -9.63
C GLU A 50 7.45 1.00 -10.69
N LEU A 51 8.23 2.08 -10.71
CA LEU A 51 8.31 3.03 -11.81
C LEU A 51 9.65 2.89 -12.51
N TRP A 52 9.62 2.70 -13.82
CA TRP A 52 10.80 2.55 -14.67
C TRP A 52 10.91 3.72 -15.64
N GLU A 53 12.02 4.43 -15.58
CA GLU A 53 12.34 5.48 -16.56
C GLU A 53 13.06 4.85 -17.77
N PRO A 54 12.52 4.97 -19.00
CA PRO A 54 13.19 4.50 -20.21
C PRO A 54 14.35 5.44 -20.56
N GLY A 55 15.58 4.91 -20.61
CA GLY A 55 16.77 5.69 -20.98
C GLY A 55 18.04 4.85 -21.17
N TRP A 56 19.12 5.49 -21.62
CA TRP A 56 20.43 4.85 -21.89
C TRP A 56 21.31 4.68 -20.64
N GLY A 57 20.91 5.24 -19.49
CA GLY A 57 21.66 5.23 -18.22
C GLY A 57 21.47 3.98 -17.35
N LYS A 58 21.83 4.07 -16.06
CA LYS A 58 21.60 2.99 -15.08
C LYS A 58 20.13 2.62 -15.05
N LYS A 59 19.83 1.34 -15.33
CA LYS A 59 18.49 0.76 -15.23
C LYS A 59 18.21 0.44 -13.76
N GLY A 60 17.29 1.17 -13.15
CA GLY A 60 16.78 0.88 -11.81
C GLY A 60 15.31 1.27 -11.72
N SER A 61 14.54 0.52 -10.95
CA SER A 61 13.18 0.90 -10.60
C SER A 61 13.19 1.92 -9.47
N ILE A 62 12.20 2.79 -9.46
CA ILE A 62 11.78 3.55 -8.28
C ILE A 62 10.65 2.74 -7.64
N ASN A 63 10.90 2.18 -6.47
CA ASN A 63 9.88 1.46 -5.71
C ASN A 63 8.99 2.46 -4.98
N VAL A 64 7.68 2.35 -5.19
CA VAL A 64 6.66 3.19 -4.55
C VAL A 64 5.87 2.33 -3.58
N ASN A 65 5.87 2.73 -2.31
CA ASN A 65 5.10 2.05 -1.26
C ASN A 65 3.62 2.43 -1.33
N VAL A 66 2.77 1.46 -1.04
CA VAL A 66 1.33 1.64 -0.87
C VAL A 66 1.03 1.66 0.64
N ASP A 67 0.31 2.68 1.10
CA ASP A 67 -0.13 2.80 2.49
C ASP A 67 -1.31 1.87 2.79
N GLN A 68 -1.63 1.68 4.07
CA GLN A 68 -2.64 0.74 4.56
C GLN A 68 -4.01 0.94 3.92
N ASP A 69 -4.39 2.18 3.59
CA ASP A 69 -5.66 2.51 2.97
C ASP A 69 -5.65 2.36 1.43
N GLY A 70 -4.56 1.86 0.86
CA GLY A 70 -4.37 1.70 -0.58
C GLY A 70 -3.85 2.95 -1.27
N SER A 71 -3.65 4.07 -0.56
CA SER A 71 -3.07 5.28 -1.13
C SER A 71 -1.57 5.16 -1.38
N TYR A 72 -1.05 5.96 -2.29
CA TYR A 72 0.37 6.08 -2.55
C TYR A 72 0.72 7.51 -2.96
N ALA A 73 1.95 7.92 -2.71
CA ALA A 73 2.50 9.19 -3.18
C ALA A 73 4.02 9.08 -3.34
N THR A 74 4.56 9.69 -4.40
CA THR A 74 6.00 9.76 -4.65
C THR A 74 6.37 11.06 -5.38
N GLN A 75 7.54 11.62 -5.06
CA GLN A 75 8.10 12.78 -5.75
C GLN A 75 9.05 12.32 -6.86
N LEU A 76 8.87 12.87 -8.06
CA LEU A 76 9.53 12.47 -9.28
C LEU A 76 9.95 13.70 -10.10
N PHE A 77 10.86 13.48 -11.04
CA PHE A 77 11.11 14.42 -12.12
C PHE A 77 10.00 14.33 -13.16
N ASP A 78 9.80 15.40 -13.92
CA ASP A 78 8.97 15.32 -15.11
C ASP A 78 9.59 14.35 -16.11
N GLY A 79 8.77 13.40 -16.58
CA GLY A 79 9.29 12.27 -17.34
C GLY A 79 8.22 11.36 -17.89
N ASN A 80 8.64 10.37 -18.65
CA ASN A 80 7.78 9.27 -19.05
C ASN A 80 8.22 8.05 -18.27
N TYR A 81 7.32 7.46 -17.47
CA TYR A 81 7.58 6.29 -16.66
C TYR A 81 6.76 5.11 -17.17
N LYS A 82 7.24 3.90 -16.88
CA LYS A 82 6.49 2.66 -16.99
C LYS A 82 6.19 2.16 -15.59
N LEU A 83 4.91 2.09 -15.24
CA LEU A 83 4.46 1.53 -13.98
C LEU A 83 4.24 0.03 -14.14
N ILE A 84 4.85 -0.74 -13.24
CA ILE A 84 4.72 -2.20 -13.17
C ILE A 84 4.39 -2.58 -11.74
N ILE A 85 3.37 -3.41 -11.56
CA ILE A 85 3.12 -4.09 -10.29
C ILE A 85 3.70 -5.50 -10.42
N PRO A 86 4.78 -5.84 -9.70
CA PRO A 86 5.32 -7.19 -9.74
C PRO A 86 4.26 -8.23 -9.34
N SER A 87 4.28 -9.40 -9.97
CA SER A 87 3.22 -10.41 -9.78
C SER A 87 3.13 -10.99 -8.36
N TYR A 88 4.17 -10.80 -7.56
CA TYR A 88 4.21 -11.21 -6.15
C TYR A 88 3.74 -10.11 -5.19
N GLN A 89 3.43 -8.91 -5.69
CA GLN A 89 3.01 -7.75 -4.89
C GLN A 89 1.49 -7.60 -4.89
N GLY A 90 0.92 -7.55 -3.69
CA GLY A 90 -0.48 -7.26 -3.43
C GLY A 90 -1.43 -8.46 -3.54
N PRO A 91 -2.63 -8.36 -2.93
CA PRO A 91 -3.66 -9.39 -2.98
C PRO A 91 -4.48 -9.39 -4.30
N PHE A 92 -3.86 -8.98 -5.41
CA PHE A 92 -4.54 -8.71 -6.67
C PHE A 92 -3.68 -9.04 -7.90
N LYS A 93 -4.33 -9.14 -9.06
CA LYS A 93 -3.68 -9.20 -10.37
C LYS A 93 -3.69 -7.81 -11.02
N SER A 94 -2.62 -7.48 -11.71
CA SER A 94 -2.59 -6.33 -12.63
C SER A 94 -3.63 -6.51 -13.75
N ILE A 95 -4.26 -5.42 -14.16
CA ILE A 95 -5.14 -5.41 -15.33
C ILE A 95 -4.30 -5.05 -16.56
N PRO A 96 -4.32 -5.85 -17.64
CA PRO A 96 -3.62 -5.51 -18.87
C PRO A 96 -4.09 -4.16 -19.42
N ASN A 97 -3.15 -3.27 -19.67
CA ASN A 97 -3.41 -1.99 -20.30
C ASN A 97 -3.92 -2.20 -21.73
N ALA A 98 -4.99 -1.48 -22.08
CA ALA A 98 -5.69 -1.67 -23.34
C ALA A 98 -4.86 -1.25 -24.57
N GLU A 99 -3.93 -0.31 -24.41
CA GLU A 99 -3.09 0.23 -25.48
C GLU A 99 -1.85 -0.62 -25.70
N THR A 100 -1.13 -0.96 -24.62
CA THR A 100 0.13 -1.72 -24.69
C THR A 100 -0.07 -3.23 -24.77
N LYS A 101 -1.28 -3.72 -24.45
CA LYS A 101 -1.61 -5.14 -24.31
C LYS A 101 -0.69 -5.87 -23.31
N SER A 102 -0.13 -5.14 -22.35
CA SER A 102 0.70 -5.68 -21.27
C SER A 102 0.22 -5.20 -19.90
N ASP A 103 0.77 -5.75 -18.82
CA ASP A 103 0.57 -5.29 -17.44
C ASP A 103 1.33 -3.99 -17.10
N THR A 104 1.99 -3.39 -18.08
CA THR A 104 2.74 -2.14 -17.94
C THR A 104 1.86 -0.94 -18.24
N ILE A 105 1.77 0.00 -17.31
CA ILE A 105 0.98 1.22 -17.46
C ILE A 105 1.92 2.40 -17.80
N PRO A 106 1.79 3.04 -18.98
CA PRO A 106 2.56 4.23 -19.30
C PRO A 106 2.09 5.43 -18.46
N VAL A 107 3.03 6.12 -17.81
CA VAL A 107 2.78 7.29 -16.98
C VAL A 107 3.57 8.47 -17.53
N GLN A 108 2.87 9.41 -18.16
CA GLN A 108 3.44 10.71 -18.50
C GLN A 108 3.22 11.67 -17.33
N LEU A 109 4.32 12.19 -16.78
CA LEU A 109 4.32 13.16 -15.69
C LEU A 109 4.87 14.50 -16.18
N ARG A 110 4.05 15.54 -16.11
CA ARG A 110 4.36 16.93 -16.48
C ARG A 110 3.75 17.81 -15.40
N GLY A 111 4.47 18.03 -14.31
CA GLY A 111 3.93 18.49 -13.04
C GLY A 111 3.22 17.39 -12.26
N SER A 112 2.71 17.74 -11.07
CA SER A 112 2.02 16.80 -10.18
C SER A 112 0.74 16.23 -10.80
N ARG A 113 0.51 14.94 -10.60
CA ARG A 113 -0.61 14.18 -11.16
C ARG A 113 -1.23 13.26 -10.11
N THR A 114 -2.56 13.29 -10.02
CA THR A 114 -3.34 12.28 -9.30
C THR A 114 -3.81 11.20 -10.28
N MET A 115 -3.53 9.92 -9.99
CA MET A 115 -3.90 8.78 -10.83
C MET A 115 -4.20 7.56 -9.97
N ASP A 116 -5.44 7.07 -9.99
CA ASP A 116 -5.75 5.77 -9.39
C ASP A 116 -5.28 4.63 -10.31
N ILE A 117 -4.89 3.50 -9.72
CA ILE A 117 -4.40 2.31 -10.42
C ILE A 117 -5.44 1.20 -10.21
N GLU A 118 -6.16 0.87 -11.27
CA GLU A 118 -7.15 -0.23 -11.26
C GLU A 118 -6.46 -1.59 -11.29
N VAL A 119 -6.85 -2.46 -10.37
CA VAL A 119 -6.36 -3.84 -10.24
C VAL A 119 -7.52 -4.81 -10.05
N LEU A 120 -7.25 -6.11 -10.20
CA LEU A 120 -8.24 -7.17 -10.04
C LEU A 120 -7.93 -8.02 -8.79
N PRO A 121 -8.51 -7.72 -7.62
CA PRO A 121 -8.30 -8.49 -6.41
C PRO A 121 -8.88 -9.89 -6.52
N TYR A 122 -8.38 -10.83 -5.71
CA TYR A 122 -8.99 -12.16 -5.61
C TYR A 122 -10.33 -12.11 -4.88
N TYR A 123 -10.37 -11.34 -3.78
CA TYR A 123 -11.53 -11.14 -2.92
C TYR A 123 -11.60 -9.69 -2.45
N MET A 124 -12.79 -9.23 -2.10
CA MET A 124 -13.01 -7.96 -1.39
C MET A 124 -13.73 -8.20 -0.07
N ILE A 125 -13.35 -7.48 0.98
CA ILE A 125 -14.07 -7.45 2.25
C ILE A 125 -15.12 -6.35 2.17
N ARG A 126 -16.40 -6.70 2.34
CA ARG A 126 -17.54 -5.80 2.17
C ARG A 126 -18.26 -5.56 3.48
N ASN A 127 -18.76 -4.33 3.64
CA ASN A 127 -19.65 -3.95 4.74
C ASN A 127 -19.09 -4.29 6.13
N ALA A 128 -17.77 -4.14 6.32
CA ALA A 128 -17.14 -4.37 7.60
C ALA A 128 -17.62 -3.33 8.61
N THR A 129 -18.20 -3.81 9.70
CA THR A 129 -18.69 -3.01 10.81
C THR A 129 -18.07 -3.53 12.10
N PHE A 130 -17.77 -2.64 13.03
CA PHE A 130 -17.12 -2.98 14.30
C PHE A 130 -17.89 -2.36 15.47
N THR A 131 -18.09 -3.14 16.51
CA THR A 131 -18.76 -2.71 17.75
C THR A 131 -17.92 -3.13 18.95
N GLY A 132 -17.84 -2.26 19.96
CA GLY A 132 -17.15 -2.55 21.21
C GLY A 132 -18.12 -2.60 22.39
N GLY A 133 -17.73 -3.35 23.42
CA GLY A 133 -18.45 -3.45 24.68
C GLY A 133 -17.95 -4.62 25.52
N GLU A 134 -18.07 -4.51 26.85
CA GLU A 134 -17.67 -5.57 27.80
C GLU A 134 -16.23 -6.07 27.61
N LYS A 135 -15.28 -5.17 27.30
CA LYS A 135 -13.89 -5.53 26.97
C LYS A 135 -13.77 -6.47 25.77
N LYS A 136 -14.65 -6.33 24.78
CA LYS A 136 -14.62 -7.10 23.54
C LYS A 136 -14.84 -6.19 22.35
N VAL A 137 -14.28 -6.60 21.21
CA VAL A 137 -14.59 -6.03 19.90
C VAL A 137 -15.23 -7.12 19.05
N SER A 138 -16.41 -6.83 18.52
CA SER A 138 -17.13 -7.68 17.58
C SER A 138 -17.11 -7.04 16.19
N THR A 139 -17.13 -7.87 15.16
CA THR A 139 -17.27 -7.41 13.77
C THR A 139 -18.28 -8.25 13.02
N GLN A 140 -18.92 -7.61 12.03
CA GLN A 140 -19.68 -8.28 10.99
C GLN A 140 -19.22 -7.76 9.62
N PHE A 141 -18.98 -8.67 8.68
CA PHE A 141 -18.58 -8.34 7.30
C PHE A 141 -19.03 -9.45 6.33
N SER A 142 -18.90 -9.18 5.03
CA SER A 142 -19.04 -10.18 3.97
C SER A 142 -17.76 -10.24 3.13
N ILE A 143 -17.57 -11.35 2.41
CA ILE A 143 -16.48 -11.58 1.48
C ILE A 143 -17.08 -11.73 0.09
N GLU A 144 -16.64 -10.89 -0.84
CA GLU A 144 -16.99 -10.99 -2.25
C GLU A 144 -15.83 -11.65 -3.00
N LYS A 145 -16.09 -12.75 -3.72
CA LYS A 145 -15.10 -13.38 -4.61
C LYS A 145 -15.13 -12.67 -5.96
N ILE A 146 -13.99 -12.12 -6.38
CA ILE A 146 -13.90 -11.30 -7.60
C ILE A 146 -13.35 -12.11 -8.77
N ILE A 147 -12.23 -12.82 -8.56
CA ILE A 147 -11.67 -13.72 -9.58
C ILE A 147 -12.36 -15.07 -9.46
N THR A 148 -13.16 -15.41 -10.48
CA THR A 148 -13.94 -16.66 -10.55
C THR A 148 -13.55 -17.55 -11.73
N ASP A 149 -12.56 -17.16 -12.52
CA ASP A 149 -12.05 -17.95 -13.65
C ASP A 149 -11.03 -19.01 -13.19
N ALA A 150 -10.27 -19.60 -14.14
CA ALA A 150 -9.24 -20.58 -13.84
C ALA A 150 -8.11 -20.07 -12.93
N SER A 151 -7.96 -18.76 -12.78
CA SER A 151 -7.01 -18.13 -11.84
C SER A 151 -7.54 -18.02 -10.42
N ALA A 152 -8.79 -18.43 -10.16
CA ALA A 152 -9.38 -18.33 -8.83
C ALA A 152 -8.57 -19.08 -7.77
N LYS A 153 -8.41 -18.46 -6.60
CA LYS A 153 -7.68 -19.05 -5.46
C LYS A 153 -8.61 -19.21 -4.27
N ASN A 154 -8.28 -20.13 -3.37
CA ASN A 154 -9.05 -20.38 -2.14
C ASN A 154 -8.68 -19.38 -1.04
N ILE A 155 -9.59 -19.21 -0.08
CA ILE A 155 -9.30 -18.47 1.14
C ILE A 155 -8.43 -19.37 2.03
N GLU A 156 -7.32 -18.84 2.54
CA GLU A 156 -6.47 -19.54 3.50
C GLU A 156 -6.96 -19.30 4.93
N GLU A 157 -7.25 -18.04 5.26
CA GLU A 157 -7.79 -17.65 6.56
C GLU A 157 -8.35 -16.22 6.54
N VAL A 158 -9.19 -15.95 7.53
CA VAL A 158 -9.73 -14.62 7.83
C VAL A 158 -9.44 -14.32 9.30
N ALA A 159 -9.00 -13.10 9.60
CA ALA A 159 -8.66 -12.68 10.94
C ALA A 159 -9.31 -11.35 11.30
N LEU A 160 -9.79 -11.23 12.53
CA LEU A 160 -10.07 -9.97 13.19
C LEU A 160 -8.85 -9.60 14.03
N TYR A 161 -8.22 -8.47 13.71
CA TYR A 161 -7.11 -7.90 14.48
C TYR A 161 -7.58 -6.68 15.25
N ILE A 162 -7.07 -6.54 16.47
CA ILE A 162 -7.13 -5.28 17.23
C ILE A 162 -5.73 -4.81 17.62
N SER A 163 -5.48 -3.50 17.57
CA SER A 163 -4.22 -2.89 17.99
C SER A 163 -4.45 -1.63 18.82
N LYS A 164 -3.40 -1.17 19.51
CA LYS A 164 -3.41 0.09 20.25
C LYS A 164 -3.35 1.31 19.34
N THR A 165 -2.80 1.15 18.13
CA THR A 165 -2.53 2.24 17.18
C THR A 165 -3.25 1.98 15.86
N SER A 166 -3.25 2.97 14.96
CA SER A 166 -3.83 2.84 13.62
C SER A 166 -3.07 1.86 12.70
N PHE A 167 -1.93 1.31 13.13
CA PHE A 167 -1.28 0.22 12.42
C PHE A 167 -1.86 -1.10 12.93
N VAL A 168 -2.72 -1.74 12.13
CA VAL A 168 -3.45 -2.96 12.53
C VAL A 168 -3.17 -4.07 11.52
N ASP A 169 -2.12 -4.85 11.80
CA ASP A 169 -1.71 -5.98 10.96
C ASP A 169 -1.25 -7.19 11.80
N VAL A 170 -0.70 -8.21 11.14
CA VAL A 170 -0.24 -9.44 11.80
C VAL A 170 0.92 -9.20 12.76
N ARG A 171 1.71 -8.14 12.56
CA ARG A 171 2.88 -7.80 13.37
C ARG A 171 2.54 -6.89 14.54
N THR A 172 1.52 -6.03 14.39
CA THR A 172 1.21 -4.96 15.36
C THR A 172 -0.04 -5.20 16.21
N ASN A 173 -0.81 -6.26 15.95
CA ASN A 173 -1.99 -6.56 16.75
C ASN A 173 -1.63 -6.95 18.19
N ILE A 174 -2.52 -6.62 19.14
CA ILE A 174 -2.43 -7.01 20.56
C ILE A 174 -3.31 -8.21 20.91
N ALA A 175 -4.30 -8.49 20.08
CA ALA A 175 -5.12 -9.69 20.14
C ALA A 175 -5.76 -9.93 18.78
N SER A 176 -6.12 -11.19 18.54
CA SER A 176 -6.76 -11.59 17.29
C SER A 176 -7.74 -12.74 17.49
N GLN A 177 -8.67 -12.87 16.56
CA GLN A 177 -9.39 -14.11 16.32
C GLN A 177 -9.16 -14.51 14.87
N VAL A 178 -8.92 -15.80 14.61
CA VAL A 178 -8.68 -16.34 13.27
C VAL A 178 -9.68 -17.44 12.98
N ILE A 179 -10.22 -17.45 11.76
CA ILE A 179 -11.02 -18.54 11.19
C ILE A 179 -10.25 -19.04 9.96
N LYS A 180 -9.92 -20.33 9.91
CA LYS A 180 -9.30 -20.93 8.73
C LYS A 180 -10.30 -20.98 7.58
N GLY A 181 -9.82 -20.88 6.35
CA GLY A 181 -10.68 -20.89 5.16
C GLY A 181 -11.56 -22.14 5.08
N ALA A 182 -11.05 -23.30 5.51
CA ALA A 182 -11.80 -24.55 5.59
C ALA A 182 -12.95 -24.54 6.62
N ASP A 183 -12.88 -23.67 7.63
CA ASP A 183 -13.87 -23.56 8.71
C ASP A 183 -14.92 -22.47 8.43
N LEU A 184 -14.78 -21.71 7.32
CA LEU A 184 -15.77 -20.71 6.92
C LEU A 184 -17.06 -21.38 6.46
N LYS A 185 -18.13 -21.18 7.24
CA LYS A 185 -19.48 -21.70 6.92
C LYS A 185 -20.24 -20.86 5.90
N THR A 186 -19.85 -19.59 5.74
CA THR A 186 -20.52 -18.61 4.88
C THR A 186 -19.53 -17.53 4.46
N MET A 187 -19.73 -16.96 3.27
CA MET A 187 -19.04 -15.73 2.84
C MET A 187 -19.86 -14.46 3.15
N ASN A 188 -21.10 -14.61 3.61
CA ASN A 188 -21.99 -13.50 3.92
C ASN A 188 -22.19 -13.36 5.43
N ARG A 189 -22.15 -12.12 5.94
CA ARG A 189 -22.42 -11.78 7.35
C ARG A 189 -21.59 -12.63 8.34
N ILE A 190 -20.31 -12.81 8.03
CA ILE A 190 -19.34 -13.45 8.93
C ILE A 190 -19.25 -12.60 10.20
N GLN A 191 -19.28 -13.25 11.35
CA GLN A 191 -19.18 -12.62 12.66
C GLN A 191 -17.94 -13.13 13.37
N MET A 192 -17.16 -12.19 13.93
CA MET A 192 -15.96 -12.49 14.71
C MET A 192 -15.96 -11.61 15.96
N GLN A 193 -15.34 -12.10 17.03
CA GLN A 193 -15.21 -11.41 18.29
C GLN A 193 -13.85 -11.70 18.92
N VAL A 194 -13.22 -10.66 19.45
CA VAL A 194 -11.94 -10.76 20.17
C VAL A 194 -12.05 -10.04 21.52
N THR A 195 -11.53 -10.64 22.57
CA THR A 195 -11.43 -10.02 23.90
C THR A 195 -10.26 -9.04 23.89
N VAL A 196 -10.49 -7.83 24.40
CA VAL A 196 -9.45 -6.82 24.55
C VAL A 196 -8.62 -7.11 25.79
N PRO A 197 -7.29 -7.35 25.66
CA PRO A 197 -6.44 -7.59 26.80
C PRO A 197 -6.29 -6.32 27.67
N THR A 198 -5.73 -6.47 28.86
CA THR A 198 -5.32 -5.30 29.65
C THR A 198 -4.25 -4.52 28.87
N ILE A 199 -4.48 -3.22 28.67
CA ILE A 199 -3.58 -2.36 27.90
C ILE A 199 -2.85 -1.38 28.83
N THR A 200 -1.54 -1.24 28.65
CA THR A 200 -0.70 -0.24 29.33
C THR A 200 0.00 0.66 28.29
N PRO A 201 -0.07 2.00 28.40
CA PRO A 201 -0.96 2.76 29.29
C PRO A 201 -2.44 2.46 29.01
N ALA A 202 -3.28 2.66 30.02
CA ALA A 202 -4.71 2.38 29.92
C ALA A 202 -5.36 3.21 28.81
N GLN A 203 -6.21 2.56 28.02
CA GLN A 203 -7.02 3.19 26.97
C GLN A 203 -8.37 2.48 26.90
N ASN A 204 -9.41 3.22 26.54
CA ASN A 204 -10.78 2.73 26.39
C ASN A 204 -11.16 2.49 24.92
N PHE A 205 -10.17 2.45 24.03
CA PHE A 205 -10.36 2.18 22.62
C PHE A 205 -9.21 1.34 22.04
N VAL A 206 -9.51 0.66 20.95
CA VAL A 206 -8.54 -0.01 20.08
C VAL A 206 -8.86 0.36 18.64
N PHE A 207 -7.93 0.10 17.73
CA PHE A 207 -8.19 0.09 16.30
C PHE A 207 -8.42 -1.35 15.86
N ALA A 208 -9.47 -1.59 15.08
CA ALA A 208 -9.87 -2.90 14.62
C ALA A 208 -9.79 -2.96 13.09
N ARG A 209 -9.42 -4.14 12.57
CA ARG A 209 -9.29 -4.40 11.13
C ARG A 209 -9.52 -5.86 10.82
N VAL A 210 -10.19 -6.15 9.72
CA VAL A 210 -10.33 -7.52 9.19
C VAL A 210 -9.28 -7.76 8.12
N LYS A 211 -8.63 -8.93 8.19
CA LYS A 211 -7.65 -9.44 7.23
C LYS A 211 -8.22 -10.67 6.54
N LEU A 212 -8.04 -10.79 5.23
CA LEU A 212 -8.31 -11.99 4.44
C LEU A 212 -7.04 -12.41 3.70
N LYS A 213 -6.58 -13.64 3.97
CA LYS A 213 -5.44 -14.27 3.31
C LYS A 213 -5.92 -15.23 2.23
N VAL A 214 -5.31 -15.14 1.06
CA VAL A 214 -5.59 -16.01 -0.08
C VAL A 214 -4.48 -17.04 -0.21
N SER A 215 -4.83 -18.30 -0.44
CA SER A 215 -3.86 -19.39 -0.55
C SER A 215 -2.91 -19.16 -1.73
N GLY A 216 -1.60 -19.14 -1.44
CA GLY A 216 -0.57 -18.93 -2.45
C GLY A 216 -0.55 -17.51 -3.03
N VAL A 217 -0.97 -16.51 -2.25
CA VAL A 217 -0.75 -15.08 -2.48
C VAL A 217 -0.06 -14.54 -1.23
N GLU A 218 1.07 -13.84 -1.39
CA GLU A 218 1.89 -13.39 -0.26
C GLU A 218 1.19 -12.32 0.58
N ASP A 219 0.61 -11.32 -0.07
CA ASP A 219 -0.06 -10.22 0.62
C ASP A 219 -1.54 -10.51 0.90
N PRO A 220 -2.03 -10.25 2.13
CA PRO A 220 -3.44 -10.28 2.43
C PRO A 220 -4.15 -8.99 1.98
N ILE A 221 -5.47 -9.07 1.81
CA ILE A 221 -6.33 -7.90 1.69
C ILE A 221 -6.94 -7.56 3.05
N PHE A 222 -7.14 -6.27 3.31
CA PHE A 222 -7.69 -5.78 4.57
C PHE A 222 -8.90 -4.86 4.38
N SER A 223 -9.77 -4.82 5.40
CA SER A 223 -10.79 -3.79 5.52
C SER A 223 -10.17 -2.43 5.84
N ALA A 224 -11.00 -1.38 5.79
CA ALA A 224 -10.66 -0.11 6.44
C ALA A 224 -10.42 -0.33 7.95
N ILE A 225 -9.53 0.50 8.52
CA ILE A 225 -9.26 0.53 9.95
C ILE A 225 -10.36 1.34 10.63
N GLN A 226 -10.91 0.83 11.72
CA GLN A 226 -11.89 1.56 12.52
C GLN A 226 -11.43 1.68 13.97
N LYS A 227 -11.49 2.89 14.54
CA LYS A 227 -11.34 3.11 15.98
C LYS A 227 -12.62 2.65 16.68
N VAL A 228 -12.48 1.81 17.69
CA VAL A 228 -13.59 1.19 18.43
C VAL A 228 -13.40 1.42 19.93
N THR A 229 -14.36 2.09 20.56
CA THR A 229 -14.45 2.21 22.02
C THR A 229 -15.12 0.95 22.59
N TYR A 230 -14.64 0.41 23.70
CA TYR A 230 -15.10 -0.86 24.28
C TYR A 230 -15.24 -0.84 25.81
#